data_AF-S4Q027-F1
#
_entry.id   AF-S4Q027-F1
#
_cell.length_a   1.000
_cell.length_b   1.000
_cell.length_c   1.000
_cell.angle_alpha   90.00
_cell.angle_beta   90.00
_cell.angle_gamma   90.00
#
_symmetry.space_group_name_H-M   'P 1'
#
loop_
_entity.id
_entity.type
_entity.pdbx_description
1 polymer ?
#
loop_
_entity_poly.entity_id
_entity_poly.type
_entity_poly.pdbx_seq_one_letter_code
_entity_poly.pdbx_strand_id
1 'polypeptide(L)' 'VSAHCASNLLECILQTEEFKREDIAEAIRAGFLDLDQKMRGLPELCDGKEKSGSTAVCAFVSPKHIY' A
#
# COMPACT_ATOMS: atom_id res chain seq x y z
N VAL A 1 -6.81 6.53 -8.17
CA VAL A 1 -6.20 5.39 -7.42
C VAL A 1 -4.73 5.16 -7.74
N SER A 2 -4.32 4.84 -8.97
CA SER A 2 -2.93 4.43 -9.30
C SER A 2 -1.85 5.45 -8.90
N ALA A 3 -2.07 6.75 -9.17
CA ALA A 3 -1.16 7.82 -8.76
C ALA A 3 -1.00 7.89 -7.22
N HIS A 4 -2.09 7.72 -6.49
CA HIS A 4 -2.06 7.70 -5.03
C HIS A 4 -1.30 6.47 -4.51
N CYS A 5 -1.52 5.28 -5.10
CA CYS A 5 -0.75 4.09 -4.77
C CYS A 5 0.76 4.29 -5.00
N ALA A 6 1.13 4.87 -6.14
CA ALA A 6 2.53 5.10 -6.49
C ALA A 6 3.27 6.01 -5.49
N SER A 7 2.57 6.99 -4.90
CA SER A 7 3.16 7.92 -3.93
C SER A 7 3.13 7.42 -2.49
N ASN A 8 2.19 6.56 -2.10
CA ASN A 8 1.91 6.27 -0.69
C ASN A 8 2.08 4.80 -0.28
N LEU A 9 2.12 3.85 -1.23
CA LEU A 9 2.13 2.42 -0.91
C LEU A 9 3.36 1.99 -0.09
N LEU A 10 4.55 2.46 -0.47
CA LEU A 10 5.78 2.11 0.24
C LEU A 10 5.73 2.59 1.70
N GLU A 11 5.31 3.84 1.92
CA GLU A 11 5.20 4.40 3.27
C GLU A 11 4.21 3.61 4.13
N CYS A 12 3.05 3.24 3.57
CA CYS A 12 2.06 2.43 4.27
C CYS A 12 2.64 1.08 4.70
N ILE A 13 3.46 0.43 3.87
CA ILE A 13 4.14 -0.83 4.20
C ILE A 13 5.20 -0.63 5.31
N LEU A 14 6.05 0.39 5.16
CA LEU A 14 7.16 0.66 6.11
C LEU A 14 6.68 1.06 7.51
N GLN A 15 5.49 1.66 7.63
CA GLN A 15 4.93 2.12 8.91
C GLN A 15 4.22 1.01 9.69
N THR A 16 4.01 -0.17 9.11
CA THR A 16 3.37 -1.30 9.79
C THR A 16 4.20 -1.83 10.96
N GLU A 17 3.54 -2.39 11.98
CA GLU A 17 4.24 -3.04 13.09
C GLU A 17 4.92 -4.34 12.63
N GLU A 18 4.33 -5.01 11.65
CA GLU A 18 4.85 -6.18 10.95
C GLU A 18 6.23 -5.89 10.35
N PHE A 19 6.40 -4.74 9.68
CA PHE A 19 7.66 -4.33 9.10
C PHE A 19 8.73 -4.13 10.17
N LYS A 20 8.36 -3.50 11.31
CA LYS A 20 9.27 -3.31 12.47
C LYS A 20 9.70 -4.63 13.11
N ARG A 21 8.89 -5.68 13.00
CA ARG A 21 9.20 -7.05 13.47
C ARG A 21 9.91 -7.90 12.40
N GLU A 22 10.27 -7.32 11.26
CA GLU A 22 10.87 -8.00 10.09
C GLU A 22 9.96 -9.07 9.45
N ASP A 23 8.65 -9.04 9.70
CA ASP A 23 7.67 -9.89 9.01
C ASP A 23 7.23 -9.23 7.69
N ILE A 24 8.11 -9.30 6.68
CA ILE A 24 7.97 -8.53 5.44
C ILE A 24 6.72 -8.94 4.64
N ALA A 25 6.36 -10.22 4.62
CA ALA A 25 5.19 -10.69 3.87
C ALA A 25 3.88 -10.18 4.50
N GLU A 26 3.78 -10.20 5.84
CA GLU A 26 2.63 -9.65 6.54
C GLU A 26 2.61 -8.12 6.46
N ALA A 27 3.78 -7.46 6.50
CA ALA A 27 3.90 -6.01 6.31
C ALA A 27 3.38 -5.55 4.94
N ILE A 28 3.72 -6.28 3.88
CA ILE A 28 3.20 -5.99 2.53
C ILE A 28 1.67 -6.12 2.54
N ARG A 29 1.12 -7.22 3.08
CA ARG A 29 -0.34 -7.38 3.20
C ARG A 29 -0.99 -6.22 3.96
N ALA A 30 -0.48 -5.91 5.16
CA ALA A 30 -1.02 -4.88 6.03
C ALA A 30 -0.94 -3.49 5.38
N GLY A 31 0.17 -3.15 4.73
CA GLY A 31 0.34 -1.86 4.06
C GLY A 31 -0.61 -1.66 2.87
N PHE A 32 -0.90 -2.72 2.10
CA PHE A 32 -1.91 -2.67 1.04
C PHE A 32 -3.32 -2.45 1.60
N LEU A 33 -3.67 -3.10 2.72
CA LEU A 33 -4.97 -2.93 3.37
C LEU A 33 -5.13 -1.52 3.98
N ASP A 34 -4.08 -1.00 4.63
CA ASP A 34 -4.07 0.35 5.20
C ASP A 34 -4.21 1.42 4.11
N LEU A 35 -3.49 1.28 2.99
CA LEU A 35 -3.64 2.17 1.85
C LEU A 35 -5.06 2.15 1.29
N ASP A 36 -5.66 0.96 1.10
CA ASP A 36 -7.04 0.84 0.60
C ASP A 36 -8.04 1.52 1.55
N GLN A 37 -7.86 1.32 2.87
CA GLN A 37 -8.71 1.96 3.88
C GLN A 37 -8.58 3.49 3.86
N LYS A 38 -7.35 4.02 3.78
CA LYS A 38 -7.09 5.46 3.69
C LYS A 38 -7.75 6.06 2.43
N MET A 39 -7.64 5.38 1.30
CA MET A 39 -8.24 5.83 0.03
C MET A 39 -9.77 5.90 0.07
N ARG A 40 -10.44 5.00 0.81
CA ARG A 40 -11.91 5.05 1.04
C ARG A 40 -12.35 6.23 1.89
N GLY A 41 -11.43 6.94 2.55
CA GLY A 41 -11.72 8.16 3.29
C GLY A 41 -11.50 9.45 2.49
N LEU A 42 -10.88 9.37 1.30
CA LEU A 42 -10.53 10.55 0.50
C LEU A 42 -11.76 11.07 -0.26
N PRO A 43 -12.20 12.33 -0.02
CA PRO A 43 -13.39 12.89 -0.68
C PRO A 43 -13.34 12.82 -2.21
N GLU A 44 -12.13 12.98 -2.77
CA GLU A 44 -11.84 12.94 -4.20
C GLU A 44 -12.17 11.58 -4.84
N LEU A 45 -12.04 10.49 -4.08
CA LEU A 45 -12.40 9.13 -4.53
C LEU A 45 -13.83 8.74 -4.10
N CYS A 46 -14.39 9.40 -3.09
CA CYS A 46 -15.69 9.05 -2.50
C CYS A 46 -16.89 9.73 -3.15
N ASP A 47 -16.72 10.88 -3.81
CA ASP A 47 -17.82 11.63 -4.44
C ASP A 47 -18.44 10.92 -5.66
N GLY A 48 -18.06 9.66 -5.93
CA GLY A 48 -18.67 8.78 -6.93
C GLY A 48 -18.42 9.20 -8.39
N LYS A 49 -17.77 10.34 -8.61
CA LYS A 49 -17.39 10.86 -9.94
C LYS A 49 -16.25 10.08 -10.58
N GLU A 50 -15.34 9.52 -9.77
CA GLU A 50 -14.29 8.62 -10.24
C GLU A 50 -14.43 7.22 -9.64
N LYS A 51 -14.94 6.28 -10.43
CA LYS A 51 -14.84 4.84 -10.13
C LYS A 51 -13.58 4.29 -10.78
N SER A 52 -12.42 4.63 -10.22
CA SER A 52 -11.12 4.14 -10.69
C SER A 52 -10.57 3.05 -9.77
N GLY A 53 -9.69 2.19 -10.29
CA GLY A 53 -8.97 1.16 -9.57
C GLY A 53 -7.56 1.01 -10.13
N SER A 54 -6.69 0.29 -9.44
CA SER A 54 -5.34 -0.02 -9.92
C SER A 54 -4.94 -1.42 -9.52
N THR A 55 -4.20 -2.09 -10.40
CA THR A 55 -3.33 -3.19 -10.00
C THR A 55 -1.99 -2.60 -9.54
N ALA A 56 -1.25 -3.33 -8.72
CA ALA A 56 0.13 -2.99 -8.36
C ALA A 56 0.96 -4.27 -8.36
N VAL A 57 2.14 -4.19 -8.97
CA VAL A 57 3.19 -5.21 -8.92
C VAL A 57 4.46 -4.48 -8.53
N CYS A 58 5.12 -4.93 -7.47
CA CYS A 58 6.36 -4.35 -6.96
C CYS A 58 7.23 -5.45 -6.36
N ALA A 59 8.52 -5.18 -6.21
CA ALA A 59 9.44 -6.06 -5.52
C ALA A 59 10.06 -5.33 -4.31
N PHE A 60 10.13 -6.02 -3.18
CA PHE A 60 10.87 -5.56 -2.00
C PHE A 60 12.21 -6.29 -1.95
N VAL A 61 13.29 -5.53 -2.18
CA VAL A 61 14.64 -6.08 -2.31
C VAL A 61 15.46 -5.76 -1.08
N SER A 62 15.97 -6.81 -0.43
CA SER A 62 16.97 -6.74 0.62
C SER A 62 18.24 -7.49 0.18
N PRO A 63 19.38 -7.37 0.89
CA PRO A 63 20.58 -8.13 0.54
C PRO A 63 20.42 -9.66 0.54
N LYS A 64 19.40 -10.20 1.23
CA LYS A 64 19.20 -11.65 1.43
C LYS A 64 17.94 -12.21 0.76
N HIS A 65 16.93 -11.37 0.51
CA HIS A 65 15.61 -11.80 0.04
C HIS A 65 15.01 -10.79 -0.93
N ILE A 66 14.25 -11.32 -1.89
CA ILE A 66 13.38 -10.56 -2.80
C ILE A 66 11.96 -11.08 -2.57
N TYR A 67 11.04 -10.17 -2.29
CA TYR A 67 9.61 -10.42 -2.15
C TYR A 67 8.87 -9.78 -3.31
#